data_AF-A0A5J5MPX6-F1
#
_entry.id   AF-A0A5J5MPX6-F1
#
_cell.length_a   1.000
_cell.length_b   1.000
_cell.length_c   1.000
_cell.angle_alpha   90.00
_cell.angle_beta   90.00
_cell.angle_gamma   90.00
#
_symmetry.space_group_name_H-M   'P 1'
#
loop_
_entity.id
_entity.type
_entity.pdbx_description
1 polymer ?
#
loop_
_entity_poly.entity_id
_entity_poly.type
_entity_poly.pdbx_seq_one_letter_code
_entity_poly.pdbx_strand_id
1 'polypeptide(L)'
;MAALPAVVTLLLCGQLLAVETNEATADSCPKAPEIANSHVEYSVRYQCDKYYKLRAGDGVYTFNNKQWINKDIGQQLPECEDASCPEPPKIENGYVEHSVRFQCKTYYKLRSAGDGVYTFNSKKQWINKDVGQQLPECEAVCGKPKHPVDQVQRIIGGSLDAKGSFPWQAKMVSPHNLISGATLINERWLLTTAKNLYLGHTSDKKAKDIAPTLRLYVGKNQPVEVEKVVLHPDRSKVDIGLIKLRQKVPVNEKVMPICLPSKDYVAVGRVGYVSGWGRNANFNFTEHLKYIMLPVADQDKCVEHYENSTVPENKKDKSPVGVQPILNKNTFCVGLSKYQEDTCYGDAGSAFVVHDQEDDTWYAAGILSFDKSCAVAEYGVYVKVTSILDWVRKTIADN
;
A
#
# COMPACT_ATOMS: atom_id res chain seq x y z
N MET A 1 -1.84 21.28 -3.88
CA MET A 1 -2.53 21.03 -2.60
C MET A 1 -1.74 19.97 -1.86
N ALA A 2 -1.10 20.37 -0.78
CA ALA A 2 -0.14 19.58 -0.03
C ALA A 2 -0.82 18.36 0.60
N ALA A 3 -0.14 17.22 0.54
CA ALA A 3 -0.53 15.99 1.20
C ALA A 3 -0.49 16.19 2.72
N LEU A 4 -1.58 15.84 3.40
CA LEU A 4 -1.55 15.54 4.83
C LEU A 4 -0.60 14.34 5.02
N PRO A 5 0.48 14.46 5.82
CA PRO A 5 1.22 13.28 6.23
C PRO A 5 0.30 12.44 7.12
N ALA A 6 0.53 11.13 7.14
CA ALA A 6 -0.14 10.22 8.04
C ALA A 6 -0.10 10.78 9.46
N VAL A 7 -1.27 10.91 10.09
CA VAL A 7 -1.40 11.28 11.50
C VAL A 7 -0.72 10.18 12.32
N VAL A 8 0.55 10.42 12.63
CA VAL A 8 1.16 9.98 13.88
C VAL A 8 0.39 10.76 14.94
N THR A 9 -0.37 10.05 15.76
CA THR A 9 -0.94 10.65 16.96
C THR A 9 0.24 11.02 17.85
N LEU A 10 0.72 12.26 17.72
CA LEU A 10 1.63 12.88 18.67
C LEU A 10 0.85 13.03 19.97
N LEU A 11 1.02 12.07 20.87
CA LEU A 11 0.81 12.29 22.29
C LEU A 11 2.07 12.96 22.80
N LEU A 12 2.15 14.29 22.71
CA LEU A 12 3.07 15.10 23.52
C LEU A 12 2.65 16.57 23.59
N CYS A 13 2.48 17.02 24.83
CA CYS A 13 2.53 18.41 25.27
C CYS A 13 3.69 19.16 24.60
N GLY A 14 3.35 20.07 23.70
CA GLY A 14 4.30 20.89 22.98
C GLY A 14 3.54 21.78 22.02
N GLN A 15 3.24 22.99 22.48
CA GLN A 15 2.46 24.06 21.85
C GLN A 15 2.33 23.97 20.32
N LEU A 16 1.08 23.94 19.84
CA LEU A 16 0.70 24.56 18.58
C LEU A 16 -0.58 25.39 18.75
N LEU A 17 -0.51 26.62 18.24
CA LEU A 17 -1.53 27.67 18.26
C LEU A 17 -2.63 27.41 17.22
N ALA A 18 -3.86 27.78 17.61
CA ALA A 18 -5.02 28.11 16.76
C ALA A 18 -5.74 26.88 16.12
N VAL A 19 -7.05 26.79 15.87
CA VAL A 19 -8.27 27.64 15.83
C VAL A 19 -9.43 26.64 16.14
N GLU A 20 -10.64 26.94 16.61
CA GLU A 20 -11.76 27.50 15.86
C GLU A 20 -13.01 27.35 16.77
N THR A 21 -13.60 28.47 17.20
CA THR A 21 -14.85 28.45 17.95
C THR A 21 -16.00 28.26 16.97
N ASN A 22 -16.57 27.05 16.92
CA ASN A 22 -17.87 26.86 16.30
C ASN A 22 -18.93 27.53 17.18
N GLU A 23 -19.40 28.70 16.75
CA GLU A 23 -20.61 29.33 17.27
C GLU A 23 -21.79 28.38 17.04
N ALA A 24 -22.25 27.72 18.10
CA ALA A 24 -23.60 27.17 18.13
C ALA A 24 -24.57 28.34 18.33
N THR A 25 -25.29 28.71 17.29
CA THR A 25 -26.35 29.72 17.35
C THR A 25 -27.50 29.21 18.23
N ALA A 26 -28.01 30.10 19.10
CA ALA A 26 -28.90 29.79 20.22
C ALA A 26 -30.33 29.31 19.88
N ASP A 27 -30.63 28.96 18.62
CA ASP A 27 -32.01 28.78 18.14
C ASP A 27 -32.51 27.33 18.07
N SER A 28 -31.81 26.33 18.64
CA SER A 28 -32.21 24.91 18.50
C SER A 28 -32.40 24.11 19.80
N CYS A 29 -32.53 24.73 20.97
CA CYS A 29 -32.82 23.98 22.19
C CYS A 29 -34.32 23.66 22.31
N PRO A 30 -34.74 22.38 22.45
CA PRO A 30 -36.13 22.02 22.67
C PRO A 30 -36.66 22.60 24.00
N LYS A 31 -37.89 23.15 23.99
CA LYS A 31 -38.53 23.68 25.21
C LYS A 31 -38.76 22.56 26.23
N ALA A 32 -38.36 22.81 27.47
CA ALA A 32 -38.62 21.90 28.59
C ALA A 32 -40.14 21.83 28.91
N PRO A 33 -40.67 20.68 29.37
CA PRO A 33 -42.07 20.55 29.75
C PRO A 33 -42.42 21.45 30.96
N GLU A 34 -43.52 22.19 30.87
CA GLU A 34 -44.00 23.08 31.94
C GLU A 34 -44.71 22.28 33.04
N ILE A 35 -44.30 22.47 34.30
CA ILE A 35 -44.95 21.91 35.50
C ILE A 35 -45.60 23.09 36.25
N ALA A 36 -46.88 22.96 36.63
CA ALA A 36 -47.59 24.00 37.38
C ALA A 36 -46.87 24.33 38.71
N ASN A 37 -46.71 25.63 39.02
CA ASN A 37 -45.95 26.17 40.16
C ASN A 37 -44.43 25.86 40.15
N SER A 38 -43.83 25.65 38.98
CA SER A 38 -42.37 25.48 38.83
C SER A 38 -41.72 26.66 38.09
N HIS A 39 -40.40 26.79 38.24
CA HIS A 39 -39.56 27.64 37.39
C HIS A 39 -38.58 26.74 36.63
N VAL A 40 -38.28 27.09 35.37
CA VAL A 40 -37.32 26.36 34.53
C VAL A 40 -35.99 27.09 34.54
N GLU A 41 -34.94 26.45 35.06
CA GLU A 41 -33.57 26.96 35.02
C GLU A 41 -32.81 26.33 33.84
N TYR A 42 -32.21 27.17 32.99
CA TYR A 42 -31.37 26.72 31.88
C TYR A 42 -29.92 26.71 32.32
N SER A 43 -29.23 25.59 32.11
CA SER A 43 -27.79 25.47 32.34
C SER A 43 -27.04 24.93 31.13
N VAL A 44 -25.83 25.43 30.92
CA VAL A 44 -24.86 24.91 29.94
C VAL A 44 -23.63 24.45 30.70
N ARG A 45 -23.13 23.26 30.37
CA ARG A 45 -21.90 22.72 30.94
C ARG A 45 -20.81 22.65 29.88
N TYR A 46 -19.73 23.37 30.12
CA TYR A 46 -18.49 23.25 29.36
C TYR A 46 -17.63 22.16 29.97
N GLN A 47 -17.07 21.30 29.10
CA GLN A 47 -16.11 20.27 29.47
C GLN A 47 -14.93 20.38 28.52
N CYS A 48 -13.72 20.19 29.05
CA CYS A 48 -12.53 20.14 28.22
C CYS A 48 -12.35 18.75 27.60
N ASP A 49 -11.70 18.71 26.44
CA ASP A 49 -11.31 17.46 25.80
C ASP A 49 -10.35 16.64 26.68
N LYS A 50 -10.22 15.36 26.35
CA LYS A 50 -9.29 14.44 27.04
C LYS A 50 -7.90 15.10 27.13
N TYR A 51 -7.32 15.11 28.35
CA TYR A 51 -6.01 15.71 28.72
C TYR A 51 -5.99 17.21 29.05
N TYR A 52 -7.15 17.87 29.06
CA TYR A 52 -7.28 19.25 29.52
C TYR A 52 -8.20 19.32 30.75
N LYS A 53 -7.99 20.33 31.59
CA LYS A 53 -8.87 20.63 32.73
C LYS A 53 -9.29 22.10 32.69
N LEU A 54 -10.43 22.42 33.29
CA LEU A 54 -10.85 23.81 33.44
C LEU A 54 -9.83 24.56 34.31
N ARG A 55 -9.37 25.70 33.82
CA ARG A 55 -8.42 26.58 34.50
C ARG A 55 -9.02 27.18 35.77
N ALA A 56 -10.31 27.48 35.74
CA ALA A 56 -11.09 27.99 36.86
C ALA A 56 -12.58 27.68 36.67
N GLY A 57 -13.30 27.55 37.78
CA GLY A 57 -14.72 27.24 37.81
C GLY A 57 -15.08 25.79 37.49
N ASP A 58 -16.34 25.44 37.75
CA ASP A 58 -16.90 24.11 37.52
C ASP A 58 -17.42 23.87 36.08
N GLY A 59 -17.32 24.89 35.22
CA GLY A 59 -17.78 24.85 33.82
C GLY A 59 -19.30 24.93 33.66
N VAL A 60 -20.07 25.13 34.73
CA VAL A 60 -21.53 25.20 34.69
C VAL A 60 -22.00 26.66 34.69
N TYR A 61 -22.74 27.05 33.66
CA TYR A 61 -23.33 28.39 33.54
C TYR A 61 -24.84 28.27 33.66
N THR A 62 -25.47 29.15 34.44
CA THR A 62 -26.92 29.26 34.51
C THR A 62 -27.38 30.56 33.85
N PHE A 63 -28.55 30.52 33.21
CA PHE A 63 -29.11 31.68 32.51
C PHE A 63 -29.95 32.53 33.46
N ASN A 64 -29.49 33.74 33.77
CA ASN A 64 -30.19 34.68 34.65
C ASN A 64 -30.16 36.09 34.05
N ASN A 65 -31.28 36.83 34.09
CA ASN A 65 -31.38 38.21 33.59
C ASN A 65 -30.80 38.42 32.17
N LYS A 66 -31.11 37.50 31.24
CA LYS A 66 -30.63 37.50 29.85
C LYS A 66 -29.12 37.28 29.68
N GLN A 67 -28.42 36.76 30.68
CA GLN A 67 -26.98 36.49 30.64
C GLN A 67 -26.64 35.10 31.20
N TRP A 68 -25.59 34.48 30.67
CA TRP A 68 -25.04 33.23 31.20
C TRP A 68 -24.00 33.55 32.29
N ILE A 69 -24.14 32.97 33.47
CA ILE A 69 -23.28 33.24 34.62
C ILE A 69 -22.79 31.93 35.25
N ASN A 70 -21.47 31.79 35.40
CA ASN A 70 -20.85 30.75 36.22
C ASN A 70 -20.65 31.25 37.66
N LYS A 71 -20.79 30.34 38.64
CA LYS A 71 -20.71 30.67 40.06
C LYS A 71 -19.34 31.17 40.52
N ASP A 72 -18.28 30.69 39.87
CA ASP A 72 -16.89 30.93 40.30
C ASP A 72 -16.21 32.02 39.46
N ILE A 73 -16.51 32.11 38.16
CA ILE A 73 -15.84 33.03 37.22
C ILE A 73 -16.78 34.05 36.54
N GLY A 74 -18.04 34.10 36.96
CA GLY A 74 -19.00 35.10 36.49
C GLY A 74 -19.34 34.95 35.01
N GLN A 75 -19.18 36.03 34.23
CA GLN A 75 -19.51 36.07 32.79
C GLN A 75 -18.32 35.71 31.89
N GLN A 76 -17.14 35.46 32.47
CA GLN A 76 -15.97 35.05 31.68
C GLN A 76 -16.21 33.67 31.08
N LEU A 77 -15.68 33.38 29.89
CA LEU A 77 -15.72 32.05 29.30
C LEU A 77 -14.71 31.12 29.99
N PRO A 78 -15.01 29.81 30.12
CA PRO A 78 -14.09 28.87 30.74
C PRO A 78 -12.90 28.62 29.81
N GLU A 79 -11.68 28.71 30.35
CA GLU A 79 -10.46 28.35 29.65
C GLU A 79 -10.01 26.94 30.05
N CYS A 80 -9.61 26.13 29.07
CA CYS A 80 -9.00 24.83 29.32
C CYS A 80 -7.48 24.96 29.40
N GLU A 81 -6.89 24.49 30.49
CA GLU A 81 -5.44 24.39 30.65
C GLU A 81 -4.97 22.93 30.55
N ASP A 82 -3.73 22.75 30.10
CA ASP A 82 -3.10 21.44 30.01
C ASP A 82 -3.07 20.81 31.41
N ALA A 83 -3.70 19.64 31.56
CA ALA A 83 -3.65 18.90 32.80
C ALA A 83 -2.26 18.28 32.89
N SER A 84 -1.29 19.08 33.38
CA SER A 84 0.12 18.74 33.54
C SER A 84 0.30 17.27 33.95
N CYS A 85 1.18 16.56 33.24
CA CYS A 85 1.49 15.16 33.52
C CYS A 85 1.79 14.97 35.02
N PRO A 86 1.32 13.88 35.65
CA PRO A 86 1.62 13.61 37.05
C PRO A 86 3.14 13.61 37.26
N GLU A 87 3.62 14.41 38.21
CA GLU A 87 5.04 14.50 38.55
C GLU A 87 5.50 13.14 39.11
N PRO A 88 6.52 12.50 38.52
CA PRO A 88 6.95 11.18 38.95
C PRO A 88 7.54 11.22 40.37
N PRO A 89 7.46 10.10 41.14
CA PRO A 89 7.98 10.04 42.50
C PRO A 89 9.46 10.42 42.57
N LYS A 90 9.81 11.30 43.51
CA LYS A 90 11.21 11.70 43.76
C LYS A 90 11.93 10.58 44.50
N ILE A 91 13.10 10.19 44.00
CA ILE A 91 13.97 9.18 44.62
C ILE A 91 15.25 9.85 45.14
N GLU A 92 15.69 9.44 46.33
CA GLU A 92 16.92 9.95 46.94
C GLU A 92 18.14 9.48 46.14
N ASN A 93 19.07 10.41 45.84
CA ASN A 93 20.25 10.18 44.99
C ASN A 93 19.95 9.66 43.57
N GLY A 94 18.73 9.86 43.05
CA GLY A 94 18.36 9.48 41.69
C GLY A 94 17.90 10.64 40.83
N TYR A 95 17.65 10.36 39.55
CA TYR A 95 17.14 11.32 38.58
C TYR A 95 15.94 10.73 37.84
N VAL A 96 15.10 11.62 37.30
CA VAL A 96 13.94 11.26 36.47
C VAL A 96 14.30 11.54 35.01
N GLU A 97 14.11 10.54 34.16
CA GLU A 97 14.23 10.68 32.71
C GLU A 97 12.85 10.63 32.05
N HIS A 98 12.56 11.59 31.18
CA HIS A 98 11.34 11.59 30.38
C HIS A 98 11.60 10.84 29.07
N SER A 99 10.78 9.82 28.79
CA SER A 99 10.90 9.05 27.56
C SER A 99 9.54 8.86 26.89
N VAL A 100 9.57 8.74 25.56
CA VAL A 100 8.39 8.51 24.72
C VAL A 100 8.70 7.36 23.78
N ARG A 101 7.72 6.49 23.52
CA ARG A 101 7.86 5.36 22.60
C ARG A 101 6.92 5.54 21.42
N PHE A 102 7.49 5.66 20.23
CA PHE A 102 6.73 5.62 18.99
C PHE A 102 6.44 4.17 18.60
N GLN A 103 5.17 3.90 18.28
CA GLN A 103 4.71 2.62 17.79
C GLN A 103 3.95 2.82 16.48
N CYS A 104 4.24 1.96 15.51
CA CYS A 104 3.52 1.98 14.24
C CYS A 104 2.16 1.31 14.38
N LYS A 105 1.20 1.77 13.57
CA LYS A 105 -0.12 1.15 13.45
C LYS A 105 0.01 -0.28 12.90
N THR A 106 -1.03 -1.08 13.09
CA THR A 106 -1.13 -2.42 12.48
C THR A 106 -0.82 -2.35 10.98
N TYR A 107 -0.07 -3.34 10.47
CA TYR A 107 0.46 -3.41 9.09
C TYR A 107 1.59 -2.44 8.74
N TYR A 108 2.11 -1.71 9.73
CA TYR A 108 3.29 -0.87 9.59
C TYR A 108 4.37 -1.29 10.58
N LYS A 109 5.62 -1.06 10.21
CA LYS A 109 6.80 -1.29 11.06
C LYS A 109 7.69 -0.05 11.06
N LEU A 110 8.51 0.09 12.10
CA LEU A 110 9.52 1.14 12.16
C LEU A 110 10.56 0.89 11.06
N ARG A 111 10.79 1.90 10.23
CA ARG A 111 11.80 1.91 9.17
C ARG A 111 13.17 2.30 9.71
N SER A 112 13.17 3.27 10.62
CA SER A 112 14.36 3.78 11.31
C SER A 112 14.96 2.71 12.24
N ALA A 113 16.27 2.72 12.37
CA ALA A 113 16.96 1.90 13.37
C ALA A 113 16.51 2.25 14.81
N GLY A 114 16.59 1.27 15.70
CA GLY A 114 16.25 1.41 17.11
C GLY A 114 14.85 0.95 17.48
N ASP A 115 14.50 1.11 18.76
CA ASP A 115 13.28 0.57 19.37
C ASP A 115 12.10 1.57 19.43
N GLY A 116 12.27 2.73 18.77
CA GLY A 116 11.31 3.82 18.76
C GLY A 116 11.26 4.65 20.05
N VAL A 117 12.18 4.44 21.00
CA VAL A 117 12.25 5.22 22.25
C VAL A 117 13.10 6.47 22.07
N TYR A 118 12.55 7.62 22.49
CA TYR A 118 13.26 8.89 22.53
C TYR A 118 13.27 9.40 23.97
N THR A 119 14.44 9.84 24.42
CA THR A 119 14.67 10.43 25.74
C THR A 119 14.85 11.93 25.59
N PHE A 120 14.27 12.70 26.52
CA PHE A 120 14.41 14.15 26.54
C PHE A 120 15.71 14.55 27.25
N ASN A 121 16.65 15.14 26.50
CA ASN A 121 17.96 15.50 27.03
C ASN A 121 17.99 16.87 27.73
N SER A 122 19.12 17.20 28.36
CA SER A 122 19.37 18.49 29.03
C SER A 122 19.32 19.71 28.09
N LYS A 123 19.44 19.50 26.78
CA LYS A 123 19.30 20.54 25.74
C LYS A 123 17.87 20.69 25.23
N LYS A 124 16.89 20.05 25.89
CA LYS A 124 15.47 20.08 25.53
C LYS A 124 15.18 19.46 24.16
N GLN A 125 15.86 18.37 23.82
CA GLN A 125 15.71 17.65 22.55
C GLN A 125 15.31 16.21 22.80
N TRP A 126 14.39 15.70 21.98
CA TRP A 126 14.09 14.27 21.90
C TRP A 126 15.19 13.55 21.11
N ILE A 127 15.85 12.59 21.74
CA ILE A 127 16.94 11.83 21.14
C ILE A 127 16.67 10.33 21.26
N ASN A 128 16.77 9.62 20.15
CA ASN A 128 16.91 8.17 20.11
C ASN A 128 18.41 7.80 20.05
N LYS A 129 18.76 6.66 20.65
CA LYS A 129 20.15 6.21 20.76
C LYS A 129 20.79 5.89 19.41
N ASP A 130 20.00 5.42 18.45
CA ASP A 130 20.47 4.92 17.16
C ASP A 130 20.38 5.98 16.05
N VAL A 131 19.33 6.80 16.07
CA VAL A 131 19.04 7.78 14.99
C VAL A 131 19.10 9.25 15.42
N GLY A 132 19.47 9.52 16.67
CA GLY A 132 19.61 10.89 17.17
C GLY A 132 18.28 11.62 17.22
N GLN A 133 18.21 12.79 16.60
CA GLN A 133 17.01 13.65 16.59
C GLN A 133 16.04 13.35 15.44
N GLN A 134 16.41 12.47 14.51
CA GLN A 134 15.53 12.15 13.38
C GLN A 134 14.29 11.44 13.89
N LEU A 135 13.10 11.92 13.54
CA LEU A 135 11.84 11.28 13.93
C LEU A 135 11.71 9.89 13.27
N PRO A 136 11.06 8.92 13.95
CA PRO A 136 10.88 7.60 13.39
C PRO A 136 9.86 7.63 12.25
N GLU A 137 10.16 6.90 11.18
CA GLU A 137 9.23 6.70 10.06
C GLU A 137 8.61 5.31 10.14
N CYS A 138 7.30 5.22 9.93
CA CYS A 138 6.62 3.95 9.76
C CYS A 138 6.52 3.61 8.28
N GLU A 139 6.96 2.41 7.91
CA GLU A 139 6.80 1.86 6.56
C GLU A 139 5.80 0.71 6.56
N ALA A 140 5.13 0.53 5.43
CA ALA A 140 4.22 -0.58 5.23
C ALA A 140 4.95 -1.92 5.33
N VAL A 141 4.40 -2.85 6.09
CA VAL A 141 4.80 -4.26 6.00
C VAL A 141 4.40 -4.78 4.63
N CYS A 142 5.35 -5.46 3.97
CA CYS A 142 5.12 -6.10 2.68
C CYS A 142 5.07 -7.62 2.84
N GLY A 143 4.43 -8.31 1.89
CA GLY A 143 4.56 -9.76 1.73
C GLY A 143 4.06 -10.61 2.90
N LYS A 144 3.16 -10.08 3.76
CA LYS A 144 2.61 -10.77 4.94
C LYS A 144 1.08 -10.84 4.87
N PRO A 145 0.49 -11.53 3.87
CA PRO A 145 -0.95 -11.59 3.72
C PRO A 145 -1.59 -12.25 4.95
N LYS A 146 -2.73 -11.73 5.41
CA LYS A 146 -3.46 -12.31 6.56
C LYS A 146 -4.02 -13.70 6.25
N HIS A 147 -4.33 -13.95 4.98
CA HIS A 147 -4.90 -15.20 4.49
C HIS A 147 -4.04 -15.75 3.34
N PRO A 148 -2.83 -16.28 3.61
CA PRO A 148 -1.97 -16.80 2.54
C PRO A 148 -2.62 -18.01 1.83
N VAL A 149 -2.18 -18.28 0.61
CA VAL A 149 -2.61 -19.47 -0.13
C VAL A 149 -2.15 -20.75 0.56
N ASP A 150 -3.01 -21.77 0.58
CA ASP A 150 -2.72 -23.07 1.17
C ASP A 150 -1.73 -23.85 0.27
N GLN A 151 -0.52 -24.14 0.77
CA GLN A 151 0.58 -24.71 -0.04
C GLN A 151 0.35 -26.14 -0.56
N VAL A 152 -0.69 -26.84 -0.09
CA VAL A 152 -0.77 -28.31 -0.14
C VAL A 152 -1.62 -28.85 -1.30
N GLN A 153 -2.21 -28.01 -2.14
CA GLN A 153 -2.99 -28.50 -3.27
C GLN A 153 -2.30 -28.19 -4.59
N ARG A 154 -1.91 -29.25 -5.31
CA ARG A 154 -1.69 -29.17 -6.75
C ARG A 154 -3.04 -28.83 -7.38
N ILE A 155 -3.23 -27.55 -7.69
CA ILE A 155 -4.44 -27.05 -8.31
C ILE A 155 -4.22 -27.12 -9.82
N ILE A 156 -5.00 -27.98 -10.48
CA ILE A 156 -5.17 -28.04 -11.93
C ILE A 156 -6.44 -27.21 -12.21
N GLY A 157 -6.36 -26.14 -12.99
CA GLY A 157 -7.51 -25.42 -13.55
C GLY A 157 -7.72 -23.97 -13.08
N GLY A 158 -6.74 -23.33 -12.44
CA GLY A 158 -6.84 -21.96 -11.92
C GLY A 158 -7.90 -21.80 -10.80
N SER A 159 -7.47 -21.58 -9.56
CA SER A 159 -8.38 -21.49 -8.41
C SER A 159 -8.90 -20.09 -8.17
N LEU A 160 -10.13 -20.01 -7.68
CA LEU A 160 -10.72 -18.79 -7.16
C LEU A 160 -9.99 -18.33 -5.89
N ASP A 161 -9.54 -17.08 -5.82
CA ASP A 161 -9.02 -16.47 -4.59
C ASP A 161 -10.16 -15.88 -3.74
N ALA A 162 -10.93 -16.77 -3.09
CA ALA A 162 -12.06 -16.33 -2.26
C ALA A 162 -11.64 -15.64 -0.95
N LYS A 163 -10.40 -15.90 -0.46
CA LYS A 163 -9.92 -15.44 0.85
C LYS A 163 -9.14 -14.12 0.79
N GLY A 164 -8.78 -13.64 -0.40
CA GLY A 164 -7.96 -12.42 -0.56
C GLY A 164 -6.49 -12.67 -0.26
N SER A 165 -5.94 -13.72 -0.85
CA SER A 165 -4.58 -14.21 -0.58
C SER A 165 -3.49 -13.37 -1.24
N PHE A 166 -3.87 -12.55 -2.24
CA PHE A 166 -2.96 -11.70 -3.02
C PHE A 166 -3.30 -10.21 -2.85
N PRO A 167 -3.11 -9.61 -1.65
CA PRO A 167 -3.49 -8.23 -1.36
C PRO A 167 -2.67 -7.17 -2.12
N TRP A 168 -1.61 -7.56 -2.80
CA TRP A 168 -0.81 -6.72 -3.69
C TRP A 168 -1.34 -6.65 -5.12
N GLN A 169 -2.28 -7.52 -5.49
CA GLN A 169 -2.81 -7.55 -6.84
C GLN A 169 -3.67 -6.32 -7.12
N ALA A 170 -3.38 -5.64 -8.23
CA ALA A 170 -4.14 -4.51 -8.71
C ALA A 170 -4.66 -4.77 -10.13
N LYS A 171 -5.88 -4.28 -10.40
CA LYS A 171 -6.52 -4.36 -11.71
C LYS A 171 -6.36 -3.04 -12.43
N MET A 172 -5.73 -3.06 -13.60
CA MET A 172 -5.61 -1.91 -14.48
C MET A 172 -6.53 -2.06 -15.68
N VAL A 173 -7.32 -1.03 -15.96
CA VAL A 173 -8.25 -0.98 -17.09
C VAL A 173 -7.85 0.16 -18.01
N SER A 174 -7.58 -0.19 -19.26
CA SER A 174 -7.18 0.77 -20.29
C SER A 174 -8.36 1.62 -20.81
N PRO A 175 -8.10 2.64 -21.64
CA PRO A 175 -9.16 3.46 -22.25
C PRO A 175 -10.12 2.64 -23.12
N HIS A 176 -9.65 1.55 -23.72
CA HIS A 176 -10.46 0.64 -24.54
C HIS A 176 -11.05 -0.53 -23.72
N ASN A 177 -11.17 -0.38 -22.40
CA ASN A 177 -11.71 -1.39 -21.48
C ASN A 177 -10.95 -2.73 -21.49
N LEU A 178 -9.67 -2.72 -21.87
CA LEU A 178 -8.82 -3.90 -21.74
C LEU A 178 -8.33 -4.02 -20.30
N ILE A 179 -8.50 -5.19 -19.70
CA ILE A 179 -8.05 -5.50 -18.35
C ILE A 179 -6.63 -6.07 -18.40
N SER A 180 -5.80 -5.60 -17.48
CA SER A 180 -4.42 -6.03 -17.27
C SER A 180 -4.07 -6.01 -15.78
N GLY A 181 -2.99 -6.68 -15.40
CA GLY A 181 -2.47 -6.71 -14.04
C GLY A 181 -1.52 -5.55 -13.71
N ALA A 182 -1.48 -5.21 -12.43
CA ALA A 182 -0.43 -4.42 -11.82
C ALA A 182 -0.18 -4.96 -10.41
N THR A 183 1.00 -4.69 -9.86
CA THR A 183 1.46 -5.24 -8.58
C THR A 183 1.87 -4.11 -7.65
N LEU A 184 1.21 -3.98 -6.50
CA LEU A 184 1.54 -3.00 -5.46
C LEU A 184 2.85 -3.37 -4.76
N ILE A 185 3.85 -2.48 -4.81
CA ILE A 185 5.20 -2.72 -4.23
C ILE A 185 5.50 -1.85 -3.02
N ASN A 186 4.73 -0.77 -2.82
CA ASN A 186 4.64 -0.01 -1.57
C ASN A 186 3.30 0.75 -1.55
N GLU A 187 3.07 1.64 -0.59
CA GLU A 187 1.80 2.38 -0.45
C GLU A 187 1.46 3.30 -1.64
N ARG A 188 2.40 3.59 -2.54
CA ARG A 188 2.22 4.59 -3.60
C ARG A 188 2.65 4.10 -4.98
N TRP A 189 3.34 2.98 -5.09
CA TRP A 189 3.95 2.53 -6.33
C TRP A 189 3.50 1.13 -6.70
N LEU A 190 3.25 0.95 -8.01
CA LEU A 190 2.92 -0.33 -8.60
C LEU A 190 3.83 -0.64 -9.78
N LEU A 191 4.22 -1.90 -9.92
CA LEU A 191 4.84 -2.44 -11.12
C LEU A 191 3.77 -2.95 -12.10
N THR A 192 4.03 -2.78 -13.39
CA THR A 192 3.31 -3.45 -14.48
C THR A 192 4.25 -3.53 -15.69
N THR A 193 3.76 -3.96 -16.85
CA THR A 193 4.55 -4.00 -18.09
C THR A 193 4.46 -2.68 -18.84
N ALA A 194 5.48 -2.36 -19.64
CA ALA A 194 5.40 -1.22 -20.53
C ALA A 194 4.30 -1.42 -21.58
N LYS A 195 4.13 -2.64 -22.11
CA LYS A 195 3.06 -2.99 -23.05
C LYS A 195 1.67 -2.71 -22.49
N ASN A 196 1.40 -3.06 -21.23
CA ASN A 196 0.10 -2.81 -20.60
C ASN A 196 -0.24 -1.33 -20.52
N LEU A 197 0.76 -0.48 -20.21
CA LEU A 197 0.59 0.96 -20.15
C LEU A 197 0.25 1.57 -21.52
N TYR A 198 0.66 0.92 -22.62
CA TYR A 198 0.34 1.33 -23.99
C TYR A 198 -0.92 0.67 -24.55
N LEU A 199 -1.66 -0.16 -23.79
CA LEU A 199 -2.92 -0.73 -24.29
C LEU A 199 -3.92 0.39 -24.61
N GLY A 200 -4.29 0.50 -25.88
CA GLY A 200 -5.17 1.58 -26.36
C GLY A 200 -4.46 2.90 -26.65
N HIS A 201 -3.12 2.92 -26.70
CA HIS A 201 -2.30 4.07 -27.09
C HIS A 201 -1.39 3.74 -28.27
N THR A 202 -0.97 4.76 -28.99
CA THR A 202 0.08 4.66 -30.02
C THR A 202 1.47 4.69 -29.39
N SER A 203 2.47 4.17 -30.09
CA SER A 203 3.85 4.02 -29.56
C SER A 203 4.58 5.34 -29.30
N ASP A 204 4.13 6.43 -29.91
CA ASP A 204 4.65 7.80 -29.76
C ASP A 204 4.04 8.56 -28.56
N LYS A 205 2.98 8.02 -27.94
CA LYS A 205 2.32 8.63 -26.78
C LYS A 205 3.30 8.75 -25.61
N LYS A 206 3.35 9.94 -24.99
CA LYS A 206 4.21 10.21 -23.83
C LYS A 206 3.56 9.71 -22.55
N ALA A 207 4.36 9.22 -21.61
CA ALA A 207 3.86 8.66 -20.34
C ALA A 207 2.98 9.62 -19.53
N LYS A 208 3.26 10.93 -19.57
CA LYS A 208 2.43 11.97 -18.94
C LYS A 208 1.00 12.04 -19.48
N ASP A 209 0.81 11.66 -20.75
CA ASP A 209 -0.48 11.67 -21.43
C ASP A 209 -1.18 10.30 -21.33
N ILE A 210 -0.47 9.26 -20.88
CA ILE A 210 -1.01 7.93 -20.58
C ILE A 210 -1.63 7.91 -19.17
N ALA A 211 -0.91 8.45 -18.17
CA ALA A 211 -1.31 8.45 -16.76
C ALA A 211 -2.79 8.81 -16.51
N PRO A 212 -3.35 9.93 -17.03
CA PRO A 212 -4.74 10.30 -16.75
C PRO A 212 -5.79 9.39 -17.40
N THR A 213 -5.39 8.48 -18.29
CA THR A 213 -6.31 7.63 -19.05
C THR A 213 -6.50 6.24 -18.42
N LEU A 214 -5.66 5.89 -17.44
CA LEU A 214 -5.68 4.59 -16.79
C LEU A 214 -6.65 4.59 -15.62
N ARG A 215 -7.49 3.56 -15.53
CA ARG A 215 -8.30 3.28 -14.34
C ARG A 215 -7.64 2.15 -13.57
N LEU A 216 -7.32 2.38 -12.30
CA LEU A 216 -6.61 1.42 -11.47
C LEU A 216 -7.42 1.11 -10.21
N TYR A 217 -7.45 -0.17 -9.85
CA TYR A 217 -8.21 -0.66 -8.70
C TYR A 217 -7.35 -1.59 -7.85
N VAL A 218 -7.41 -1.43 -6.52
CA VAL A 218 -6.71 -2.27 -5.53
C VAL A 218 -7.70 -2.96 -4.61
N GLY A 219 -7.30 -4.08 -3.99
CA GLY A 219 -8.13 -4.83 -3.05
C GLY A 219 -9.49 -5.22 -3.64
N LYS A 220 -10.60 -4.91 -2.93
CA LYS A 220 -11.96 -5.22 -3.36
C LYS A 220 -12.50 -4.17 -4.35
N ASN A 221 -11.82 -3.98 -5.48
CA ASN A 221 -12.13 -2.99 -6.52
C ASN A 221 -12.15 -1.53 -6.03
N GLN A 222 -11.29 -1.16 -5.08
CA GLN A 222 -11.17 0.23 -4.63
C GLN A 222 -10.44 1.05 -5.71
N PRO A 223 -11.08 2.09 -6.29
CA PRO A 223 -10.41 2.93 -7.28
C PRO A 223 -9.29 3.76 -6.64
N VAL A 224 -8.19 3.92 -7.37
CA VAL A 224 -7.05 4.77 -6.97
C VAL A 224 -6.63 5.67 -8.12
N GLU A 225 -6.21 6.89 -7.78
CA GLU A 225 -5.79 7.88 -8.78
C GLU A 225 -4.32 7.72 -9.15
N VAL A 226 -4.04 7.72 -10.46
CA VAL A 226 -2.68 7.70 -11.01
C VAL A 226 -2.14 9.12 -11.12
N GLU A 227 -0.98 9.38 -10.52
CA GLU A 227 -0.25 10.65 -10.63
C GLU A 227 0.70 10.64 -11.83
N LYS A 228 1.46 9.54 -11.97
CA LYS A 228 2.55 9.47 -12.95
C LYS A 228 2.78 8.04 -13.42
N VAL A 229 3.16 7.91 -14.68
CA VAL A 229 3.68 6.68 -15.26
C VAL A 229 5.15 6.90 -15.61
N VAL A 230 6.01 5.94 -15.25
CA VAL A 230 7.43 5.94 -15.58
C VAL A 230 7.77 4.61 -16.27
N LEU A 231 8.31 4.69 -17.48
CA LEU A 231 8.68 3.51 -18.26
C LEU A 231 10.16 3.20 -18.06
N HIS A 232 10.52 1.91 -18.10
CA HIS A 232 11.92 1.53 -18.15
C HIS A 232 12.57 2.10 -19.43
N PRO A 233 13.79 2.68 -19.35
CA PRO A 233 14.42 3.34 -20.50
C PRO A 233 14.71 2.38 -21.67
N ASP A 234 15.11 1.14 -21.37
CA ASP A 234 15.35 0.08 -22.38
C ASP A 234 14.15 -0.87 -22.50
N ARG A 235 12.97 -0.33 -22.85
CA ARG A 235 11.70 -1.08 -22.90
C ARG A 235 11.65 -2.20 -23.95
N SER A 236 12.54 -2.17 -24.94
CA SER A 236 12.67 -3.24 -25.94
C SER A 236 13.35 -4.48 -25.36
N LYS A 237 14.13 -4.34 -24.27
CA LYS A 237 14.79 -5.45 -23.57
C LYS A 237 14.21 -5.75 -22.19
N VAL A 238 13.54 -4.78 -21.58
CA VAL A 238 12.95 -4.90 -20.23
C VAL A 238 11.56 -4.27 -20.25
N ASP A 239 10.54 -5.09 -20.44
CA ASP A 239 9.15 -4.66 -20.57
C ASP A 239 8.50 -4.37 -19.22
N ILE A 240 8.90 -3.26 -18.60
CA ILE A 240 8.44 -2.82 -17.28
C ILE A 240 8.08 -1.33 -17.28
N GLY A 241 7.06 -1.00 -16.49
CA GLY A 241 6.74 0.35 -16.06
C GLY A 241 6.35 0.43 -14.59
N LEU A 242 6.46 1.63 -14.05
CA LEU A 242 6.03 2.01 -12.71
C LEU A 242 4.85 2.96 -12.81
N ILE A 243 3.88 2.76 -11.93
CA ILE A 243 2.74 3.66 -11.73
C ILE A 243 2.88 4.28 -10.35
N LYS A 244 2.95 5.60 -10.29
CA LYS A 244 2.88 6.38 -9.05
C LYS A 244 1.43 6.79 -8.80
N LEU A 245 0.91 6.47 -7.63
CA LEU A 245 -0.39 6.91 -7.16
C LEU A 245 -0.33 8.33 -6.62
N ARG A 246 -1.42 9.08 -6.83
CA ARG A 246 -1.56 10.44 -6.29
C ARG A 246 -1.62 10.47 -4.77
N GLN A 247 -2.23 9.44 -4.17
CA GLN A 247 -2.33 9.29 -2.72
C GLN A 247 -1.81 7.92 -2.31
N LYS A 248 -1.31 7.83 -1.07
CA LYS A 248 -0.95 6.53 -0.49
C LYS A 248 -2.22 5.70 -0.28
N VAL A 249 -2.17 4.41 -0.59
CA VAL A 249 -3.24 3.47 -0.25
C VAL A 249 -3.15 3.08 1.23
N PRO A 250 -4.28 3.00 1.95
CA PRO A 250 -4.28 2.55 3.34
C PRO A 250 -3.98 1.05 3.39
N VAL A 251 -2.88 0.66 4.04
CA VAL A 251 -2.49 -0.74 4.15
C VAL A 251 -3.39 -1.47 5.13
N ASN A 252 -3.95 -2.60 4.68
CA ASN A 252 -4.87 -3.43 5.45
C ASN A 252 -4.87 -4.87 4.90
N GLU A 253 -5.77 -5.70 5.41
CA GLU A 253 -5.90 -7.12 5.04
C GLU A 253 -6.10 -7.38 3.54
N LYS A 254 -6.73 -6.43 2.83
CA LYS A 254 -7.07 -6.54 1.41
C LYS A 254 -6.12 -5.77 0.50
N VAL A 255 -5.31 -4.87 1.05
CA VAL A 255 -4.40 -3.99 0.31
C VAL A 255 -3.08 -3.96 1.05
N MET A 256 -2.09 -4.68 0.52
CA MET A 256 -0.76 -4.78 1.10
C MET A 256 0.27 -4.93 0.00
N PRO A 257 1.41 -4.23 0.06
CA PRO A 257 2.44 -4.38 -0.95
C PRO A 257 3.11 -5.76 -0.89
N ILE A 258 3.59 -6.26 -2.02
CA ILE A 258 4.49 -7.41 -2.08
C ILE A 258 5.93 -6.96 -1.78
N CYS A 259 6.74 -7.81 -1.16
CA CYS A 259 8.14 -7.49 -0.97
C CYS A 259 8.93 -7.62 -2.27
N LEU A 260 9.88 -6.70 -2.47
CA LEU A 260 10.88 -6.81 -3.50
C LEU A 260 12.03 -7.70 -2.99
N PRO A 261 12.51 -8.66 -3.81
CA PRO A 261 13.50 -9.65 -3.38
C PRO A 261 14.88 -9.02 -3.16
N SER A 262 15.61 -9.51 -2.16
CA SER A 262 17.04 -9.18 -1.92
C SER A 262 18.00 -10.24 -2.51
N LYS A 263 17.49 -11.45 -2.76
CA LYS A 263 18.18 -12.59 -3.37
C LYS A 263 17.42 -13.10 -4.60
N ASP A 264 18.07 -13.87 -5.47
CA ASP A 264 17.40 -14.46 -6.62
C ASP A 264 16.60 -15.70 -6.18
N TYR A 265 15.29 -15.66 -6.41
CA TYR A 265 14.40 -16.80 -6.16
C TYR A 265 14.10 -17.61 -7.43
N VAL A 266 14.64 -17.21 -8.58
CA VAL A 266 14.41 -17.89 -9.86
C VAL A 266 15.37 -19.08 -9.98
N ALA A 267 14.89 -20.25 -9.57
CA ALA A 267 15.59 -21.53 -9.72
C ALA A 267 14.68 -22.53 -10.43
N VAL A 268 15.20 -23.27 -11.41
CA VAL A 268 14.41 -24.26 -12.18
C VAL A 268 13.69 -25.23 -11.23
N GLY A 269 12.40 -25.43 -11.46
CA GLY A 269 11.53 -26.25 -10.62
C GLY A 269 10.99 -25.55 -9.37
N ARG A 270 11.51 -24.37 -8.98
CA ARG A 270 10.94 -23.61 -7.87
C ARG A 270 9.52 -23.19 -8.21
N VAL A 271 8.60 -23.55 -7.33
CA VAL A 271 7.18 -23.27 -7.49
C VAL A 271 6.86 -21.87 -6.95
N GLY A 272 6.05 -21.15 -7.70
CA GLY A 272 5.45 -19.88 -7.29
C GLY A 272 4.02 -19.77 -7.75
N TYR A 273 3.40 -18.64 -7.42
CA TYR A 273 2.00 -18.38 -7.68
C TYR A 273 1.85 -17.13 -8.53
N VAL A 274 0.82 -17.11 -9.37
CA VAL A 274 0.43 -15.96 -10.17
C VAL A 274 -1.06 -15.76 -10.02
N SER A 275 -1.48 -14.54 -9.76
CA SER A 275 -2.89 -14.16 -9.63
C SER A 275 -3.30 -13.17 -10.71
N GLY A 276 -4.52 -13.26 -11.22
CA GLY A 276 -5.01 -12.33 -12.23
C GLY A 276 -6.49 -12.51 -12.60
N TRP A 277 -6.97 -11.59 -13.44
CA TRP A 277 -8.34 -11.58 -13.98
C TRP A 277 -8.37 -11.93 -15.47
N GLY A 278 -7.29 -12.54 -15.98
CA GLY A 278 -7.12 -12.92 -17.37
C GLY A 278 -8.30 -13.72 -17.91
N ARG A 279 -8.41 -13.70 -19.25
CA ARG A 279 -9.51 -14.34 -19.95
C ARG A 279 -9.58 -15.83 -19.61
N ASN A 280 -10.79 -16.29 -19.28
CA ASN A 280 -11.06 -17.71 -19.15
C ASN A 280 -11.09 -18.41 -20.52
N ALA A 281 -11.28 -19.74 -20.53
CA ALA A 281 -11.38 -20.54 -21.75
C ALA A 281 -12.47 -20.07 -22.75
N ASN A 282 -13.45 -19.29 -22.29
CA ASN A 282 -14.50 -18.70 -23.13
C ASN A 282 -14.19 -17.26 -23.58
N PHE A 283 -12.93 -16.82 -23.44
CA PHE A 283 -12.44 -15.47 -23.74
C PHE A 283 -13.09 -14.33 -22.95
N ASN A 284 -13.80 -14.64 -21.86
CA ASN A 284 -14.41 -13.65 -20.98
C ASN A 284 -13.49 -13.35 -19.79
N PHE A 285 -13.39 -12.08 -19.41
CA PHE A 285 -12.75 -11.70 -18.16
C PHE A 285 -13.55 -12.23 -16.98
N THR A 286 -12.85 -12.73 -15.96
CA THR A 286 -13.51 -13.17 -14.73
C THR A 286 -13.73 -12.00 -13.80
N GLU A 287 -14.90 -11.92 -13.16
CA GLU A 287 -15.17 -10.91 -12.12
C GLU A 287 -14.34 -11.15 -10.85
N HIS A 288 -13.93 -12.40 -10.63
CA HIS A 288 -13.26 -12.82 -9.42
C HIS A 288 -11.79 -13.08 -9.68
N LEU A 289 -10.94 -12.72 -8.72
CA LEU A 289 -9.51 -12.98 -8.83
C LEU A 289 -9.28 -14.50 -8.83
N LYS A 290 -8.48 -14.97 -9.77
CA LYS A 290 -8.00 -16.36 -9.80
C LYS A 290 -6.51 -16.41 -9.61
N TYR A 291 -6.01 -17.59 -9.25
CA TYR A 291 -4.59 -17.85 -9.17
C TYR A 291 -4.23 -19.25 -9.66
N ILE A 292 -2.99 -19.41 -10.10
CA ILE A 292 -2.39 -20.67 -10.50
C ILE A 292 -1.02 -20.83 -9.84
N MET A 293 -0.61 -22.09 -9.66
CA MET A 293 0.69 -22.45 -9.12
C MET A 293 1.52 -23.07 -10.25
N LEU A 294 2.68 -22.47 -10.54
CA LEU A 294 3.53 -22.89 -11.65
C LEU A 294 5.01 -22.93 -11.23
N PRO A 295 5.81 -23.87 -11.74
CA PRO A 295 7.25 -23.90 -11.53
C PRO A 295 8.00 -23.01 -12.53
N VAL A 296 9.13 -22.49 -12.09
CA VAL A 296 10.15 -21.92 -12.97
C VAL A 296 10.61 -23.00 -13.95
N ALA A 297 10.56 -22.67 -15.24
CA ALA A 297 10.96 -23.55 -16.32
C ALA A 297 12.47 -23.50 -16.57
N ASP A 298 12.96 -24.49 -17.31
CA ASP A 298 14.31 -24.46 -17.85
C ASP A 298 14.42 -23.38 -18.93
N GLN A 299 15.42 -22.51 -18.81
CA GLN A 299 15.56 -21.34 -19.69
C GLN A 299 15.89 -21.74 -21.13
N ASP A 300 16.71 -22.77 -21.32
CA ASP A 300 17.13 -23.20 -22.65
C ASP A 300 15.96 -23.84 -23.38
N LYS A 301 15.16 -24.66 -22.70
CA LYS A 301 13.92 -25.22 -23.27
C LYS A 301 12.93 -24.14 -23.68
N CYS A 302 12.79 -23.09 -22.86
CA CYS A 302 11.92 -21.96 -23.19
C CYS A 302 12.42 -21.19 -24.42
N VAL A 303 13.74 -20.98 -24.51
CA VAL A 303 14.37 -20.33 -25.68
C VAL A 303 14.20 -21.19 -26.92
N GLU A 304 14.43 -22.49 -26.84
CA GLU A 304 14.19 -23.42 -27.96
C GLU A 304 12.72 -23.43 -28.38
N HIS A 305 11.78 -23.36 -27.43
CA HIS A 305 10.36 -23.30 -27.75
C HIS A 305 10.00 -22.06 -28.58
N TYR A 306 10.48 -20.87 -28.21
CA TYR A 306 10.11 -19.62 -28.89
C TYR A 306 11.01 -19.23 -30.06
N GLU A 307 12.30 -19.57 -30.00
CA GLU A 307 13.32 -19.13 -30.96
C GLU A 307 13.92 -20.30 -31.76
N ASN A 308 13.50 -21.55 -31.49
CA ASN A 308 13.92 -22.79 -32.18
C ASN A 308 15.41 -23.15 -32.01
N SER A 309 16.21 -22.32 -31.35
CA SER A 309 17.60 -22.58 -31.03
C SER A 309 18.09 -21.69 -29.89
N THR A 310 18.97 -22.20 -29.04
CA THR A 310 19.75 -21.40 -28.09
C THR A 310 20.93 -20.68 -28.74
N VAL A 311 21.35 -21.10 -29.94
CA VAL A 311 22.48 -20.51 -30.69
C VAL A 311 22.01 -19.25 -31.41
N PRO A 312 22.59 -18.05 -31.13
CA PRO A 312 22.10 -16.78 -31.67
C PRO A 312 21.92 -16.74 -33.19
N GLU A 313 22.84 -17.35 -33.94
CA GLU A 313 22.83 -17.39 -35.41
C GLU A 313 21.68 -18.23 -36.00
N ASN A 314 21.14 -19.17 -35.21
CA ASN A 314 20.11 -20.12 -35.62
C ASN A 314 18.73 -19.76 -35.06
N LYS A 315 18.61 -18.62 -34.36
CA LYS A 315 17.34 -18.15 -33.81
C LYS A 315 16.40 -17.76 -34.94
N LYS A 316 15.14 -18.20 -34.84
CA LYS A 316 14.08 -17.79 -35.77
C LYS A 316 13.44 -16.48 -35.33
N ASP A 317 13.18 -15.60 -36.29
CA ASP A 317 12.44 -14.35 -36.04
C ASP A 317 10.95 -14.56 -35.70
N LYS A 318 10.40 -15.75 -36.00
CA LYS A 318 8.98 -16.06 -35.82
C LYS A 318 8.79 -17.20 -34.83
N SER A 319 8.12 -16.88 -33.72
CA SER A 319 7.76 -17.85 -32.68
C SER A 319 6.57 -18.71 -33.14
N PRO A 320 6.46 -19.96 -32.63
CA PRO A 320 5.35 -20.85 -32.95
C PRO A 320 3.98 -20.26 -32.54
N VAL A 321 3.97 -19.30 -31.61
CA VAL A 321 2.75 -18.61 -31.14
C VAL A 321 2.49 -17.28 -31.87
N GLY A 322 3.22 -17.00 -32.95
CA GLY A 322 3.02 -15.86 -33.86
C GLY A 322 3.54 -14.50 -33.36
N VAL A 323 3.96 -14.42 -32.09
CA VAL A 323 4.55 -13.21 -31.48
C VAL A 323 5.75 -13.62 -30.64
N GLN A 324 6.83 -12.86 -30.73
CA GLN A 324 8.03 -13.13 -29.94
C GLN A 324 7.98 -12.50 -28.54
N PRO A 325 8.26 -13.28 -27.47
CA PRO A 325 8.58 -12.70 -26.18
C PRO A 325 9.97 -12.04 -26.20
N ILE A 326 10.27 -11.27 -25.16
CA ILE A 326 11.62 -10.77 -24.94
C ILE A 326 12.36 -11.82 -24.12
N LEU A 327 13.35 -12.49 -24.72
CA LEU A 327 14.16 -13.52 -24.07
C LEU A 327 15.60 -13.04 -23.93
N ASN A 328 16.02 -12.74 -22.70
CA ASN A 328 17.38 -12.34 -22.37
C ASN A 328 17.69 -12.60 -20.88
N LYS A 329 18.87 -12.15 -20.43
CA LYS A 329 19.32 -12.31 -19.03
C LYS A 329 18.43 -11.65 -17.95
N ASN A 330 17.57 -10.71 -18.35
CA ASN A 330 16.64 -10.01 -17.46
C ASN A 330 15.28 -10.72 -17.37
N THR A 331 15.10 -11.84 -18.07
CA THR A 331 13.84 -12.58 -18.13
C THR A 331 14.02 -14.03 -17.72
N PHE A 332 12.94 -14.66 -17.28
CA PHE A 332 12.88 -16.08 -17.02
C PHE A 332 11.52 -16.64 -17.42
N CYS A 333 11.45 -17.97 -17.59
CA CYS A 333 10.23 -18.64 -18.00
C CYS A 333 9.59 -19.43 -16.85
N VAL A 334 8.27 -19.53 -16.88
CA VAL A 334 7.46 -20.28 -15.93
C VAL A 334 6.45 -21.08 -16.76
N GLY A 335 6.25 -22.35 -16.41
CA GLY A 335 5.33 -23.21 -17.14
C GLY A 335 5.65 -24.70 -16.97
N LEU A 336 4.64 -25.55 -17.16
CA LEU A 336 4.77 -27.01 -17.15
C LEU A 336 4.50 -27.56 -18.56
N SER A 337 5.44 -28.34 -19.08
CA SER A 337 5.44 -28.91 -20.42
C SER A 337 4.42 -30.04 -20.68
N LYS A 338 3.32 -30.19 -19.90
CA LYS A 338 2.45 -31.38 -20.03
C LYS A 338 0.94 -31.21 -19.84
N TYR A 339 0.46 -30.19 -19.14
CA TYR A 339 -0.96 -30.12 -18.74
C TYR A 339 -1.75 -28.91 -19.28
N GLN A 340 -1.16 -28.12 -20.18
CA GLN A 340 -1.86 -27.06 -20.95
C GLN A 340 -2.58 -26.00 -20.09
N GLU A 341 -2.03 -25.66 -18.94
CA GLU A 341 -2.55 -24.59 -18.09
C GLU A 341 -1.45 -23.59 -17.79
N ASP A 342 -1.69 -22.34 -18.15
CA ASP A 342 -0.76 -21.24 -18.03
C ASP A 342 -1.55 -19.95 -17.73
N THR A 343 -0.83 -18.90 -17.41
CA THR A 343 -1.34 -17.52 -17.44
C THR A 343 -1.96 -17.21 -18.80
N CYS A 344 -3.06 -16.46 -18.79
CA CYS A 344 -3.83 -16.15 -19.99
C CYS A 344 -3.82 -14.63 -20.25
N TYR A 345 -4.27 -14.22 -21.44
CA TYR A 345 -4.40 -12.81 -21.80
C TYR A 345 -5.10 -11.97 -20.73
N GLY A 346 -4.44 -10.90 -20.29
CA GLY A 346 -4.93 -9.98 -19.26
C GLY A 346 -4.27 -10.15 -17.89
N ASP A 347 -3.37 -11.13 -17.75
CA ASP A 347 -2.61 -11.37 -16.52
C ASP A 347 -1.27 -10.61 -16.50
N ALA A 348 -0.76 -10.14 -17.65
CA ALA A 348 0.48 -9.38 -17.72
C ALA A 348 0.51 -8.24 -16.69
N GLY A 349 1.67 -7.99 -16.11
CA GLY A 349 1.87 -7.03 -15.02
C GLY A 349 1.58 -7.57 -13.62
N SER A 350 1.01 -8.77 -13.51
CA SER A 350 0.88 -9.50 -12.25
C SER A 350 2.22 -10.13 -11.85
N ALA A 351 2.44 -10.28 -10.54
CA ALA A 351 3.66 -10.85 -10.01
C ALA A 351 3.65 -12.38 -10.00
N PHE A 352 4.77 -12.99 -10.37
CA PHE A 352 5.13 -14.34 -9.94
C PHE A 352 5.69 -14.25 -8.53
N VAL A 353 4.90 -14.71 -7.56
CA VAL A 353 5.23 -14.60 -6.15
C VAL A 353 5.71 -15.93 -5.58
N VAL A 354 6.70 -15.85 -4.71
CA VAL A 354 7.28 -16.98 -4.01
C VAL A 354 7.22 -16.72 -2.51
N HIS A 355 6.97 -17.77 -1.73
CA HIS A 355 7.11 -17.72 -0.30
C HIS A 355 8.54 -18.09 0.09
N ASP A 356 9.19 -17.26 0.90
CA ASP A 356 10.41 -17.64 1.61
C ASP A 356 10.04 -18.12 3.01
N GLN A 357 10.35 -19.38 3.31
CA GLN A 357 10.03 -20.00 4.60
C GLN A 357 11.00 -19.56 5.71
N GLU A 358 12.18 -19.01 5.36
CA GLU A 358 13.18 -18.59 6.34
C GLU A 358 12.72 -17.35 7.13
N ASP A 359 12.08 -16.40 6.45
CA ASP A 359 11.55 -15.17 7.05
C ASP A 359 10.01 -15.06 6.95
N ASP A 360 9.35 -16.12 6.48
CA ASP A 360 7.90 -16.25 6.30
C ASP A 360 7.31 -15.14 5.39
N THR A 361 8.08 -14.66 4.40
CA THR A 361 7.71 -13.49 3.59
C THR A 361 7.48 -13.84 2.12
N TRP A 362 6.46 -13.22 1.54
CA TRP A 362 6.16 -13.33 0.12
C TRP A 362 6.91 -12.27 -0.70
N TYR A 363 7.57 -12.73 -1.76
CA TYR A 363 8.38 -11.89 -2.65
C TYR A 363 7.90 -11.96 -4.09
N ALA A 364 7.93 -10.83 -4.79
CA ALA A 364 7.77 -10.80 -6.25
C ALA A 364 9.10 -11.19 -6.92
N ALA A 365 9.23 -12.44 -7.36
CA ALA A 365 10.43 -12.88 -8.08
C ALA A 365 10.41 -12.44 -9.56
N GLY A 366 9.22 -12.32 -10.15
CA GLY A 366 9.04 -11.86 -11.52
C GLY A 366 7.78 -11.04 -11.73
N ILE A 367 7.73 -10.25 -12.80
CA ILE A 367 6.52 -9.61 -13.31
C ILE A 367 6.21 -10.20 -14.69
N LEU A 368 4.99 -10.70 -14.88
CA LEU A 368 4.57 -11.35 -16.12
C LEU A 368 4.60 -10.33 -17.28
N SER A 369 5.44 -10.58 -18.29
CA SER A 369 5.59 -9.72 -19.47
C SER A 369 4.93 -10.30 -20.73
N PHE A 370 4.83 -11.61 -20.81
CA PHE A 370 4.28 -12.30 -21.97
C PHE A 370 3.22 -13.32 -21.52
N ASP A 371 1.97 -12.88 -21.59
CA ASP A 371 0.76 -13.68 -21.35
C ASP A 371 0.07 -13.96 -22.69
N LYS A 372 0.21 -15.17 -23.22
CA LYS A 372 -0.51 -15.58 -24.44
C LYS A 372 -1.67 -16.49 -24.10
N SER A 373 -2.34 -17.00 -25.13
CA SER A 373 -3.39 -17.99 -24.90
C SER A 373 -2.77 -19.17 -24.17
N CYS A 374 -3.30 -19.47 -22.99
CA CYS A 374 -2.92 -20.59 -22.14
C CYS A 374 -3.10 -21.97 -22.81
N ALA A 375 -3.77 -22.03 -23.97
CA ALA A 375 -3.85 -23.23 -24.81
C ALA A 375 -2.74 -23.34 -25.88
N VAL A 376 -1.94 -22.30 -26.09
CA VAL A 376 -1.02 -22.18 -27.24
C VAL A 376 0.43 -21.93 -26.82
N ALA A 377 0.65 -21.19 -25.73
CA ALA A 377 1.98 -20.95 -25.17
C ALA A 377 2.30 -21.98 -24.08
N GLU A 378 3.49 -22.57 -24.15
CA GLU A 378 3.97 -23.52 -23.14
C GLU A 378 4.60 -22.83 -21.92
N TYR A 379 5.05 -21.58 -22.09
CA TYR A 379 5.77 -20.82 -21.08
C TYR A 379 5.32 -19.36 -21.02
N GLY A 380 4.92 -18.89 -19.84
CA GLY A 380 4.89 -17.47 -19.54
C GLY A 380 6.32 -16.91 -19.41
N VAL A 381 6.56 -15.70 -19.93
CA VAL A 381 7.86 -15.02 -19.79
C VAL A 381 7.74 -13.83 -18.85
N TYR A 382 8.62 -13.80 -17.85
CA TYR A 382 8.59 -12.86 -16.74
C TYR A 382 9.86 -12.02 -16.74
N VAL A 383 9.73 -10.73 -16.45
CA VAL A 383 10.90 -9.90 -16.14
C VAL A 383 11.35 -10.22 -14.72
N LYS A 384 12.62 -10.58 -14.57
CA LYS A 384 13.26 -10.92 -13.29
C LYS A 384 13.36 -9.67 -12.43
N VAL A 385 12.69 -9.64 -11.28
CA VAL A 385 12.62 -8.43 -10.44
C VAL A 385 14.01 -8.02 -9.95
N THR A 386 14.88 -8.98 -9.61
CA THR A 386 16.26 -8.69 -9.18
C THR A 386 17.08 -7.93 -10.24
N SER A 387 16.80 -8.12 -11.53
CA SER A 387 17.48 -7.38 -12.62
C SER A 387 17.05 -5.92 -12.78
N ILE A 388 15.91 -5.52 -12.19
CA ILE A 388 15.36 -4.17 -12.31
C ILE A 388 15.35 -3.38 -10.99
N LEU A 389 15.82 -3.97 -9.89
CA LEU A 389 15.74 -3.37 -8.55
C LEU A 389 16.39 -1.99 -8.47
N ASP A 390 17.56 -1.82 -9.08
CA ASP A 390 18.28 -0.55 -9.04
C ASP A 390 17.50 0.55 -9.75
N TRP A 391 16.90 0.23 -10.90
CA TRP A 391 16.02 1.14 -11.61
C TRP A 391 14.76 1.47 -10.80
N VAL A 392 14.13 0.48 -10.17
CA VAL A 392 12.94 0.69 -9.32
C VAL A 392 13.27 1.61 -8.14
N ARG A 393 14.34 1.31 -7.39
CA ARG A 393 14.77 2.09 -6.22
C ARG A 393 15.12 3.52 -6.60
N LYS A 394 15.92 3.69 -7.66
CA LYS A 394 16.29 5.02 -8.16
C LYS A 394 15.06 5.81 -8.60
N THR A 395 14.15 5.19 -9.35
CA THR A 395 12.94 5.85 -9.81
C THR A 395 12.05 6.30 -8.64
N ILE A 396 11.89 5.46 -7.62
CA ILE A 396 11.11 5.82 -6.42
C ILE A 396 11.80 6.92 -5.62
N ALA A 397 13.13 6.96 -5.55
CA ALA A 397 13.86 8.02 -4.85
C ALA A 397 13.79 9.37 -5.58
N ASP A 398 13.82 9.35 -6.92
CA ASP A 398 13.80 10.54 -7.76
C ASP A 398 12.39 11.17 -7.94
N ASN A 399 11.34 10.57 -7.37
CA ASN A 399 9.93 10.94 -7.62
C ASN A 399 9.04 10.89 -6.38
#